data_AF-A0A383CTY2-F1
#
_entry.id   AF-A0A383CTY2-F1
#
_cell.length_a   1.000
_cell.length_b   1.000
_cell.length_c   1.000
_cell.angle_alpha   90.00
_cell.angle_beta   90.00
_cell.angle_gamma   90.00
#
_symmetry.space_group_name_H-M   'P 1'
#
loop_
_entity.id
_entity.type
_entity.pdbx_description
1 polymer ?
#
loop_
_entity_poly.entity_id
_entity_poly.type
_entity_poly.pdbx_seq_one_letter_code
_entity_poly.pdbx_strand_id
1 'polypeptide(L)'
;MENPLHHFEIHPLVHLSLMGFDISISKAVIAMWIGLSIVFGLFMLVVKSGVRIIPGKLQILAEISLGFIREMVEEFIGKKEAPKYFSFIATIFFFILACNLIGMIPGSYTITSQLVVTGVFALGIFILTLFIGFAKHGLHFFGILVPPGVPKIMIPIMIPIEIISMI
;
A
#
# COMPACT_ATOMS: atom_id res chain seq x y z
N MET A 1 -32.30 -5.98 -18.24
CA MET A 1 -31.09 -6.68 -17.76
C MET A 1 -30.29 -5.65 -16.98
N GLU A 2 -30.13 -5.83 -15.67
CA GLU A 2 -29.29 -4.90 -14.90
C GLU A 2 -27.85 -5.00 -15.41
N ASN A 3 -27.23 -3.85 -15.65
CA ASN A 3 -25.85 -3.80 -16.12
C ASN A 3 -24.95 -4.38 -15.02
N PRO A 4 -24.21 -5.48 -15.27
CA PRO A 4 -23.32 -6.07 -14.26
C PRO A 4 -22.23 -5.09 -13.79
N LEU A 5 -21.96 -4.03 -14.55
CA LEU A 5 -20.98 -3.01 -14.21
C LEU A 5 -21.51 -1.92 -13.25
N HIS A 6 -22.82 -1.87 -13.00
CA HIS A 6 -23.44 -0.84 -12.15
C HIS A 6 -22.90 -0.85 -10.71
N HIS A 7 -22.37 -1.98 -10.24
CA HIS A 7 -21.80 -2.10 -8.89
C HIS A 7 -20.42 -1.42 -8.76
N PHE A 8 -19.77 -1.13 -9.89
CA PHE A 8 -18.46 -0.47 -9.96
C PHE A 8 -18.58 1.04 -10.25
N GLU A 9 -19.78 1.53 -10.57
CA GLU A 9 -19.98 2.94 -10.85
C GLU A 9 -19.80 3.79 -9.60
N ILE A 10 -19.08 4.91 -9.77
CA ILE A 10 -18.84 5.87 -8.69
C ILE A 10 -20.11 6.67 -8.52
N HIS A 11 -20.87 6.37 -7.49
CA HIS A 11 -22.01 7.20 -7.10
C HIS A 11 -21.55 8.28 -6.12
N PRO A 12 -21.42 9.54 -6.55
CA PRO A 12 -21.18 10.66 -5.64
C PRO A 12 -22.43 10.85 -4.77
N LEU A 13 -22.22 10.92 -3.44
CA LEU A 13 -23.29 11.16 -2.48
C LEU A 13 -23.37 12.65 -2.12
N VAL A 14 -22.22 13.32 -2.05
CA VAL A 14 -22.12 14.76 -1.78
C VAL A 14 -21.24 15.37 -2.86
N HIS A 15 -21.84 16.23 -3.69
CA HIS A 15 -21.10 16.98 -4.69
C HIS A 15 -20.41 18.18 -4.07
N LEU A 16 -19.07 18.19 -4.11
CA LEU A 16 -18.25 19.30 -3.64
C LEU A 16 -17.27 19.64 -4.76
N SER A 17 -17.42 20.84 -5.33
CA SER A 17 -16.46 21.37 -6.30
C SER A 17 -15.65 22.49 -5.65
N LEU A 18 -14.33 22.31 -5.61
CA LEU A 18 -13.40 23.34 -5.12
C LEU A 18 -12.51 23.75 -6.30
N MET A 19 -12.59 25.02 -6.71
CA MET A 19 -11.74 25.59 -7.78
C MET A 19 -11.71 24.74 -9.07
N GLY A 20 -12.84 24.16 -9.47
CA GLY A 20 -12.96 23.34 -10.69
C GLY A 20 -12.55 21.88 -10.55
N PHE A 21 -12.05 21.45 -9.38
CA PHE A 21 -11.81 20.04 -9.07
C PHE A 21 -13.04 19.42 -8.40
N ASP A 22 -13.44 18.24 -8.86
CA ASP A 22 -14.52 17.47 -8.25
C ASP A 22 -13.99 16.68 -7.04
N ILE A 23 -14.28 17.19 -5.84
CA ILE A 23 -13.97 16.56 -4.54
C ILE A 23 -15.25 15.90 -3.99
N SER A 24 -16.10 15.37 -4.88
CA SER A 24 -17.30 14.68 -4.46
C SER A 24 -16.99 13.49 -3.54
N ILE A 25 -17.70 13.43 -2.43
CA ILE A 25 -17.63 12.28 -1.52
C ILE A 25 -18.45 11.17 -2.14
N SER A 26 -17.77 10.16 -2.68
CA SER A 26 -18.40 8.97 -3.26
C SER A 26 -18.53 7.84 -2.25
N LYS A 27 -19.33 6.82 -2.59
CA LYS A 27 -19.40 5.57 -1.83
C LYS A 27 -18.02 4.94 -1.60
N ALA A 28 -17.10 5.10 -2.55
CA ALA A 28 -15.72 4.62 -2.44
C ALA A 28 -14.94 5.35 -1.33
N VAL A 29 -15.07 6.68 -1.23
CA VAL A 29 -14.40 7.48 -0.18
C VAL A 29 -14.90 7.10 1.21
N ILE A 30 -16.22 6.93 1.36
CA ILE A 30 -16.82 6.51 2.62
C ILE A 30 -16.33 5.10 3.01
N ALA A 31 -16.30 4.17 2.05
CA ALA A 31 -15.81 2.82 2.30
C ALA A 31 -14.32 2.82 2.72
N MET A 32 -13.49 3.69 2.13
CA MET A 32 -12.09 3.87 2.57
C MET A 32 -11.99 4.37 4.01
N TRP A 33 -12.81 5.36 4.40
CA TRP A 33 -12.83 5.86 5.77
C TRP A 33 -13.30 4.82 6.77
N ILE A 34 -14.28 3.99 6.39
CA ILE A 34 -14.71 2.84 7.20
C ILE A 34 -13.56 1.85 7.36
N GLY A 35 -12.86 1.50 6.27
CA GLY A 35 -11.67 0.64 6.33
C GLY A 35 -10.59 1.17 7.27
N LEU A 36 -10.26 2.45 7.14
CA LEU A 36 -9.31 3.11 8.03
C LEU A 36 -9.76 3.07 9.50
N SER A 37 -11.04 3.35 9.75
CA SER A 37 -11.63 3.35 11.10
C SER A 37 -11.63 1.96 11.72
N ILE A 38 -11.85 0.90 10.93
CA ILE A 38 -11.78 -0.48 11.40
C ILE A 38 -10.35 -0.85 11.80
N VAL A 39 -9.37 -0.57 10.95
CA VAL A 39 -7.96 -0.83 11.26
C VAL A 39 -7.55 -0.08 12.51
N PHE A 40 -7.83 1.23 12.55
CA PHE A 40 -7.50 2.08 13.70
C PHE A 40 -8.21 1.59 14.98
N GLY A 41 -9.49 1.24 14.89
CA GLY A 41 -10.27 0.70 16.00
C GLY A 41 -9.70 -0.61 16.53
N LEU A 42 -9.34 -1.56 15.67
CA LEU A 42 -8.72 -2.83 16.07
C LEU A 42 -7.41 -2.59 16.83
N PHE A 43 -6.53 -1.73 16.32
CA PHE A 43 -5.29 -1.39 17.01
C PHE A 43 -5.54 -0.68 18.35
N MET A 44 -6.47 0.27 18.40
CA MET A 44 -6.84 0.96 19.64
C MET A 44 -7.42 0.01 20.69
N LEU A 45 -8.20 -1.00 20.28
CA LEU A 45 -8.72 -2.02 21.19
C LEU A 45 -7.59 -2.85 21.80
N VAL A 46 -6.60 -3.25 21.00
CA VAL A 46 -5.41 -3.98 21.49
C VAL A 46 -4.64 -3.12 22.49
N VAL A 47 -4.37 -1.86 22.17
CA VAL A 47 -3.65 -0.92 23.05
C VAL A 47 -4.43 -0.68 24.35
N LYS A 48 -5.74 -0.43 24.26
CA LYS A 48 -6.61 -0.17 25.42
C LYS A 48 -6.75 -1.38 26.34
N SER A 49 -6.68 -2.59 25.80
CA SER A 49 -6.76 -3.83 26.60
C SER A 49 -5.52 -4.06 27.47
N GLY A 50 -4.48 -3.25 27.24
CA GLY A 50 -3.16 -3.36 27.87
C GLY A 50 -2.37 -4.48 27.24
N VAL A 51 -1.12 -4.18 26.86
CA VAL A 51 -0.19 -5.22 26.37
C VAL A 51 0.21 -6.06 27.58
N ARG A 52 -0.38 -7.25 27.71
CA ARG A 52 -0.11 -8.18 28.82
C ARG A 52 0.93 -9.21 28.39
N ILE A 53 1.72 -9.69 29.36
CA ILE A 53 2.69 -10.79 29.15
C ILE A 53 1.98 -12.09 28.75
N ILE A 54 0.78 -12.34 29.30
CA ILE A 54 -0.12 -13.39 28.83
C ILE A 54 -1.14 -12.73 27.89
N PRO A 55 -0.95 -12.87 26.56
CA PRO A 55 -1.74 -12.12 25.60
C PRO A 55 -3.18 -12.63 25.52
N GLY A 56 -4.14 -11.71 25.38
CA GLY A 56 -5.51 -12.05 25.04
C GLY A 56 -5.66 -12.46 23.56
N LYS A 57 -6.79 -13.04 23.17
CA LYS A 57 -7.02 -13.53 21.79
C LYS A 57 -6.76 -12.48 20.71
N LEU A 58 -7.21 -11.23 20.93
CA LEU A 58 -7.01 -10.12 19.99
C LEU A 58 -5.54 -9.67 19.93
N GLN A 59 -4.85 -9.69 21.06
CA GLN A 59 -3.42 -9.38 21.12
C GLN A 59 -2.60 -10.43 20.35
N ILE A 60 -2.92 -11.72 20.51
CA ILE A 60 -2.26 -12.81 19.76
C ILE A 60 -2.40 -12.61 18.25
N LEU A 61 -3.63 -12.32 17.78
CA LEU A 61 -3.87 -12.11 16.35
C LEU A 61 -3.06 -10.91 15.81
N ALA A 62 -3.01 -9.82 16.58
CA ALA A 62 -2.24 -8.63 16.22
C ALA A 62 -0.72 -8.92 16.23
N GLU A 63 -0.21 -9.62 17.22
CA GLU A 63 1.21 -9.98 17.34
C GLU A 63 1.65 -10.91 16.22
N ILE A 64 0.87 -11.93 15.87
CA ILE A 64 1.16 -12.83 14.74
C ILE A 64 1.19 -12.03 13.44
N SER A 65 0.20 -11.17 13.21
CA SER A 65 0.12 -10.38 11.98
C SER A 65 1.29 -9.39 11.87
N LEU A 66 1.64 -8.70 12.96
CA LEU A 66 2.78 -7.78 13.01
C LEU A 66 4.12 -8.52 12.89
N GLY A 67 4.25 -9.70 13.48
CA GLY A 67 5.41 -10.58 13.38
C GLY A 67 5.65 -11.01 11.94
N PHE A 68 4.61 -11.48 11.26
CA PHE A 68 4.65 -11.83 9.84
C PHE A 68 5.15 -10.67 8.97
N ILE A 69 4.58 -9.47 9.17
CA ILE A 69 5.00 -8.27 8.42
C ILE A 69 6.46 -7.94 8.74
N ARG A 70 6.88 -8.06 10.00
CA ARG A 70 8.26 -7.76 10.41
C ARG A 70 9.23 -8.71 9.73
N GLU A 71 8.99 -10.01 9.77
CA GLU A 71 9.84 -11.02 9.15
C GLU A 71 9.96 -10.78 7.64
N MET A 72 8.85 -10.50 6.96
CA MET A 72 8.83 -10.15 5.54
C MET A 72 9.68 -8.90 5.26
N VAL A 73 9.51 -7.82 6.04
CA VAL A 73 10.29 -6.58 5.84
C VAL A 73 11.78 -6.81 6.12
N GLU A 74 12.12 -7.60 7.14
CA GLU A 74 13.49 -7.96 7.46
C GLU A 74 14.16 -8.80 6.36
N GLU A 75 13.40 -9.69 5.71
CA GLU A 75 13.87 -10.52 4.60
C GLU A 75 14.18 -9.68 3.35
N PHE A 76 13.30 -8.76 2.96
CA PHE A 76 13.46 -7.97 1.73
C PHE A 76 14.35 -6.72 1.88
N ILE A 77 14.27 -6.02 3.01
CA ILE A 77 14.99 -4.74 3.21
C ILE A 77 16.26 -4.94 4.06
N GLY A 78 16.33 -6.03 4.82
CA GLY A 78 17.42 -6.31 5.74
C GLY A 78 17.15 -5.77 7.15
N LYS A 79 17.60 -6.53 8.16
CA LYS A 79 17.33 -6.29 9.60
C LYS A 79 17.69 -4.88 10.10
N LYS A 80 18.71 -4.25 9.52
CA LYS A 80 19.18 -2.91 9.94
C LYS A 80 18.21 -1.80 9.53
N GLU A 81 17.63 -1.91 8.34
CA GLU A 81 16.79 -0.87 7.74
C GLU A 81 15.30 -1.17 7.94
N ALA A 82 14.94 -2.44 8.19
CA ALA A 82 13.56 -2.87 8.41
C ALA A 82 12.77 -2.04 9.43
N PRO A 83 13.30 -1.68 10.62
CA PRO A 83 12.54 -0.89 11.59
C PRO A 83 12.10 0.49 11.07
N LYS A 84 12.85 1.09 10.13
CA LYS A 84 12.55 2.40 9.54
C LYS A 84 11.32 2.35 8.62
N TYR A 85 11.14 1.25 7.91
CA TYR A 85 10.08 1.08 6.91
C TYR A 85 8.91 0.22 7.40
N PHE A 86 9.12 -0.51 8.50
CA PHE A 86 8.15 -1.43 9.07
C PHE A 86 6.78 -0.78 9.29
N SER A 87 6.72 0.37 9.97
CA SER A 87 5.45 1.03 10.28
C SER A 87 4.68 1.42 9.01
N PHE A 88 5.37 1.95 8.01
CA PHE A 88 4.76 2.34 6.73
C PHE A 88 4.19 1.14 5.98
N ILE A 89 4.97 0.06 5.87
CA ILE A 89 4.56 -1.17 5.18
C ILE A 89 3.40 -1.84 5.92
N ALA A 90 3.46 -1.89 7.25
CA ALA A 90 2.38 -2.44 8.07
C ALA A 90 1.08 -1.66 7.89
N THR A 91 1.12 -0.32 7.87
CA THR A 91 -0.08 0.50 7.65
C THR A 91 -0.71 0.23 6.29
N ILE A 92 0.08 0.19 5.21
CA ILE A 92 -0.42 -0.11 3.87
C ILE A 92 -1.02 -1.52 3.82
N PHE A 93 -0.34 -2.50 4.41
CA PHE A 93 -0.80 -3.88 4.47
C PHE A 93 -2.19 -3.99 5.13
N PHE A 94 -2.34 -3.47 6.35
CA PHE A 94 -3.62 -3.56 7.07
C PHE A 94 -4.72 -2.73 6.41
N PHE A 95 -4.37 -1.59 5.81
CA PHE A 95 -5.33 -0.76 5.07
C PHE A 95 -5.87 -1.53 3.85
N ILE A 96 -5.00 -2.06 2.99
CA ILE A 96 -5.40 -2.82 1.81
C ILE A 96 -6.18 -4.07 2.22
N LEU A 97 -5.74 -4.77 3.27
CA LEU A 97 -6.45 -5.92 3.82
C LEU A 97 -7.87 -5.56 4.25
N ALA A 98 -8.04 -4.46 4.99
CA ALA A 98 -9.37 -4.00 5.43
C ALA A 98 -10.26 -3.61 4.24
N CYS A 99 -9.73 -2.89 3.25
CA CYS A 99 -10.47 -2.55 2.04
C CYS A 99 -10.94 -3.80 1.27
N ASN A 100 -10.07 -4.81 1.16
CA ASN A 100 -10.41 -6.07 0.50
C ASN A 100 -11.45 -6.87 1.28
N LEU A 101 -11.34 -6.95 2.61
CA LEU A 101 -12.33 -7.63 3.45
C LEU A 101 -13.69 -6.94 3.40
N ILE A 102 -13.72 -5.60 3.40
CA ILE A 102 -14.96 -4.82 3.22
C ILE A 102 -15.57 -5.09 1.84
N GLY A 103 -14.75 -5.22 0.80
CA GLY A 103 -15.19 -5.56 -0.54
C GLY A 103 -15.86 -6.94 -0.66
N MET A 104 -15.58 -7.86 0.27
CA MET A 104 -16.23 -9.18 0.31
C MET A 104 -17.62 -9.16 0.96
N ILE A 105 -18.00 -8.07 1.65
CA ILE A 105 -19.30 -7.97 2.31
C ILE A 105 -20.39 -7.72 1.24
N PRO A 106 -21.45 -8.55 1.18
CA PRO A 106 -22.55 -8.33 0.24
C PRO A 106 -23.17 -6.94 0.41
N GLY A 107 -23.31 -6.20 -0.68
CA GLY A 107 -23.84 -4.82 -0.68
C GLY A 107 -22.80 -3.73 -0.37
N SER A 108 -21.53 -4.09 -0.16
CA SER A 108 -20.43 -3.15 -0.01
C SER A 108 -19.82 -2.75 -1.36
N TYR A 109 -19.16 -1.59 -1.41
CA TYR A 109 -18.44 -1.11 -2.59
C TYR A 109 -16.99 -1.60 -2.56
N THR A 110 -16.54 -2.26 -3.64
CA THR A 110 -15.18 -2.79 -3.78
C THR A 110 -14.21 -1.69 -4.20
N ILE A 111 -13.62 -0.98 -3.23
CA ILE A 111 -12.68 0.14 -3.47
C ILE A 111 -11.52 -0.28 -4.38
N THR A 112 -10.97 -1.48 -4.16
CA THR A 112 -9.80 -1.99 -4.89
C THR A 112 -10.07 -2.38 -6.34
N SER A 113 -11.33 -2.38 -6.77
CA SER A 113 -11.69 -2.53 -8.19
C SER A 113 -11.41 -1.27 -9.01
N GLN A 114 -11.28 -0.11 -8.36
CA GLN A 114 -10.94 1.13 -9.04
C GLN A 114 -9.44 1.17 -9.36
N LEU A 115 -9.11 1.12 -10.65
CA LEU A 115 -7.73 1.24 -11.14
C LEU A 115 -7.05 2.53 -10.68
N VAL A 116 -7.82 3.61 -10.50
CA VAL A 116 -7.28 4.88 -9.98
C VAL A 116 -6.71 4.71 -8.57
N VAL A 117 -7.42 3.98 -7.68
CA VAL A 117 -6.98 3.80 -6.30
C VAL A 117 -5.70 2.96 -6.25
N THR A 118 -5.70 1.81 -6.92
CA THR A 118 -4.52 0.92 -6.96
C THR A 118 -3.34 1.56 -7.69
N GLY A 119 -3.61 2.28 -8.77
CA GLY A 119 -2.62 3.03 -9.54
C GLY A 119 -1.94 4.13 -8.72
N VAL A 120 -2.70 4.87 -7.90
CA VAL A 120 -2.13 5.89 -7.00
C VAL A 120 -1.19 5.26 -5.97
N PHE A 121 -1.56 4.11 -5.37
CA PHE A 121 -0.66 3.40 -4.45
C PHE A 121 0.60 2.88 -5.15
N ALA A 122 0.45 2.28 -6.34
CA ALA A 122 1.57 1.75 -7.11
C ALA A 122 2.55 2.85 -7.51
N LEU A 123 2.06 3.93 -8.13
CA LEU A 123 2.88 5.08 -8.52
C LEU A 123 3.48 5.79 -7.31
N GLY A 124 2.74 5.92 -6.21
CA GLY A 124 3.23 6.52 -4.97
C GLY A 124 4.39 5.74 -4.37
N ILE A 125 4.28 4.40 -4.30
CA ILE A 125 5.36 3.54 -3.82
C ILE A 125 6.55 3.60 -4.79
N PHE A 126 6.31 3.56 -6.10
CA PHE A 126 7.36 3.66 -7.11
C PHE A 126 8.17 4.95 -7.01
N ILE A 127 7.50 6.11 -6.90
CA ILE A 127 8.18 7.40 -6.72
C ILE A 127 8.93 7.43 -5.38
N LEU A 128 8.34 6.88 -4.32
CA LEU A 128 8.97 6.81 -3.00
C LEU A 128 10.26 5.97 -3.04
N THR A 129 10.27 4.82 -3.73
CA THR A 129 11.47 3.98 -3.84
C THR A 129 12.56 4.65 -4.65
N LEU A 130 12.21 5.36 -5.74
CA LEU A 130 13.15 6.19 -6.49
C LEU A 130 13.78 7.27 -5.58
N PHE A 131 12.95 8.01 -4.83
CA PHE A 131 13.44 9.05 -3.93
C PHE A 131 14.38 8.49 -2.86
N ILE A 132 14.01 7.37 -2.23
CA ILE A 132 14.86 6.69 -1.24
C ILE A 132 16.16 6.21 -1.88
N GLY A 133 16.10 5.66 -3.10
CA GLY A 133 17.27 5.19 -3.84
C GLY A 133 18.28 6.29 -4.12
N PHE A 134 17.81 7.42 -4.67
CA PHE A 134 18.64 8.61 -4.88
C PHE A 134 19.15 9.22 -3.57
N ALA A 135 18.32 9.27 -2.52
CA ALA A 135 18.74 9.82 -1.23
C ALA A 135 19.83 8.98 -0.54
N LYS A 136 19.80 7.65 -0.70
CA LYS A 136 20.79 6.74 -0.09
C LYS A 136 22.07 6.59 -0.90
N HIS A 137 21.98 6.56 -2.23
CA HIS A 137 23.10 6.21 -3.11
C HIS A 137 23.56 7.35 -4.03
N GLY A 138 22.82 8.46 -4.11
CA GLY A 138 23.16 9.59 -4.99
C GLY A 138 23.29 9.15 -6.45
N LEU A 139 24.37 9.59 -7.11
CA LEU A 139 24.67 9.21 -8.50
C LEU A 139 25.03 7.73 -8.67
N HIS A 140 25.38 7.03 -7.59
CA HIS A 140 25.62 5.58 -7.65
C HIS A 140 24.31 4.79 -7.81
N PHE A 141 23.15 5.41 -7.60
CA PHE A 141 21.85 4.78 -7.86
C PHE A 141 21.70 4.34 -9.33
N PHE A 142 22.29 5.07 -10.28
CA PHE A 142 22.30 4.66 -11.70
C PHE A 142 23.03 3.34 -11.95
N GLY A 143 23.82 2.86 -10.99
CA GLY A 143 24.40 1.52 -11.03
C GLY A 143 23.35 0.40 -11.04
N ILE A 144 22.11 0.66 -10.61
CA ILE A 144 21.01 -0.30 -10.70
C ILE A 144 20.62 -0.62 -12.16
N LEU A 145 20.91 0.31 -13.09
CA LEU A 145 20.61 0.15 -14.52
C LEU A 145 21.60 -0.79 -15.24
N VAL A 146 22.65 -1.23 -14.54
CA VAL A 146 23.68 -2.11 -15.09
C VAL A 146 23.86 -3.31 -14.15
N PRO A 147 23.31 -4.49 -14.51
CA PRO A 147 23.46 -5.70 -13.72
C PRO A 147 24.94 -6.09 -13.54
N PRO A 148 25.33 -6.67 -12.38
CA PRO A 148 26.70 -7.09 -12.15
C PRO A 148 27.08 -8.21 -13.12
N GLY A 149 28.24 -8.08 -13.78
CA GLY A 149 28.79 -9.08 -14.70
C GLY A 149 28.47 -8.89 -16.18
N VAL A 150 27.76 -7.81 -16.56
CA VAL A 150 27.45 -7.52 -17.97
C VAL A 150 28.71 -7.00 -18.71
N PRO A 151 29.06 -7.56 -19.89
CA PRO A 151 30.14 -7.03 -20.72
C PRO A 151 29.89 -5.57 -21.09
N LYS A 152 30.94 -4.72 -21.05
CA LYS A 152 30.82 -3.26 -21.25
C LYS A 152 30.14 -2.87 -22.58
N ILE A 153 30.25 -3.72 -23.59
CA ILE A 153 29.65 -3.51 -24.92
C ILE A 153 28.11 -3.57 -24.87
N MET A 154 27.53 -4.32 -23.94
CA MET A 154 26.08 -4.49 -23.82
C MET A 154 25.40 -3.38 -23.00
N ILE A 155 26.16 -2.57 -22.26
CA ILE A 155 25.64 -1.52 -21.38
C ILE A 155 24.69 -0.55 -22.10
N PRO A 156 24.98 -0.04 -23.32
CA PRO A 156 24.09 0.90 -24.01
C PRO A 156 22.70 0.32 -24.34
N ILE A 157 22.60 -1.00 -24.53
CA ILE A 157 21.32 -1.69 -24.80
C ILE A 157 20.62 -2.06 -23.49
N MET A 158 21.40 -2.37 -22.46
CA MET A 158 20.85 -2.80 -21.17
C MET A 158 20.09 -1.67 -20.46
N ILE A 159 20.63 -0.45 -20.51
CA ILE A 159 20.05 0.71 -19.81
C ILE A 159 18.59 0.98 -20.23
N PRO A 160 18.23 1.10 -21.54
CA PRO A 160 16.83 1.28 -21.94
C PRO A 160 15.91 0.13 -21.53
N ILE A 161 16.39 -1.11 -21.59
CA ILE A 161 15.60 -2.30 -21.21
C ILE A 161 15.30 -2.28 -19.71
N GLU A 162 16.30 -1.95 -18.88
CA GLU A 162 16.13 -1.87 -17.43
C GLU A 162 15.19 -0.73 -17.03
N ILE A 163 15.25 0.41 -17.73
CA ILE A 163 14.31 1.52 -17.52
C ILE A 163 12.87 1.08 -17.83
N ILE A 164 12.65 0.33 -18.91
CA ILE A 164 11.32 -0.19 -19.25
C ILE A 164 10.87 -1.23 -18.22
N SER A 165 11.78 -2.07 -17.71
CA SER A 165 11.45 -3.06 -16.67
C SER A 165 11.14 -2.44 -15.31
N MET A 166 11.69 -1.28 -15.00
CA MET A 166 11.43 -0.57 -13.75
C MET A 166 10.06 0.13 -13.74
N ILE A 167 9.59 0.60 -14.90
CA ILE A 167 8.32 1.34 -15.06
C ILE A 167 7.14 0.37 -15.12
#